data_AF-A0A081RKH9-F1
#
_entry.id   AF-A0A081RKH9-F1
#
_cell.length_a   1.000
_cell.length_b   1.000
_cell.length_c   1.000
_cell.angle_alpha   90.00
_cell.angle_beta   90.00
_cell.angle_gamma   90.00
#
_symmetry.space_group_name_H-M   'P 1'
#
loop_
_entity.id
_entity.type
_entity.pdbx_description
1 polymer ?
#
loop_
_entity_poly.entity_id
_entity_poly.type
_entity_poly.pdbx_seq_one_letter_code
_entity_poly.pdbx_strand_id
1 'polypeptide(L)'
;TAILSTIKGLASGYGRDLQQIKSSIWSTSKISINALLILKSMLLTLKVNEKQMKKVTESSNLIALDIAEKLVQEGIPFRVTHKIAGSLVQLAHISKKPISKLTPSDIKKSVSGTKV
;
A
#
# COMPACT_ATOMS: atom_id res chain seq x y z
N THR A 1 10.51 -25.57 9.00
CA THR A 1 11.53 -25.81 10.05
C THR A 1 12.17 -27.18 9.96
N ALA A 2 11.49 -28.22 9.47
CA ALA A 2 12.02 -29.60 9.40
C ALA A 2 13.43 -29.72 8.79
N ILE A 3 13.70 -29.17 7.60
CA ILE A 3 15.03 -29.21 6.95
C ILE A 3 16.11 -28.59 7.85
N LEU A 4 15.83 -27.41 8.45
CA LEU A 4 16.76 -26.73 9.35
C LEU A 4 17.05 -27.59 10.59
N SER A 5 16.04 -28.24 11.16
CA SER A 5 16.20 -29.17 12.28
C SER A 5 17.04 -30.40 11.92
N THR A 6 16.88 -30.94 10.69
CA THR A 6 17.68 -32.08 10.21
C THR A 6 19.16 -31.74 10.03
N ILE A 7 19.48 -30.51 9.61
CA ILE A 7 20.87 -30.06 9.40
C ILE A 7 21.50 -29.60 10.72
N LYS A 8 20.70 -29.11 11.66
CA LYS A 8 21.18 -28.54 12.93
C LYS A 8 21.98 -29.59 13.71
N GLY A 9 23.26 -29.32 13.93
CA GLY A 9 24.14 -30.17 14.73
C GLY A 9 24.70 -31.38 14.00
N LEU A 10 24.50 -31.49 12.68
CA LEU A 10 25.10 -32.56 11.88
C LEU A 10 26.61 -32.32 11.71
N ALA A 11 27.41 -33.36 11.94
CA ALA A 11 28.86 -33.30 11.72
C ALA A 11 29.19 -33.03 10.24
N SER A 12 30.36 -32.45 9.97
CA SER A 12 30.79 -32.16 8.60
C SER A 12 31.00 -33.44 7.79
N GLY A 13 30.73 -33.34 6.48
CA GLY A 13 30.82 -34.46 5.56
C GLY A 13 29.43 -35.03 5.24
N TYR A 14 29.40 -36.28 4.79
CA TYR A 14 28.14 -36.94 4.43
C TYR A 14 27.53 -37.64 5.65
N GLY A 15 26.31 -37.22 6.03
CA GLY A 15 25.44 -37.93 6.96
C GLY A 15 24.23 -38.52 6.22
N ARG A 16 23.83 -39.75 6.58
CA ARG A 16 22.66 -40.43 5.97
C ARG A 16 21.37 -39.62 6.19
N ASP A 17 21.29 -38.86 7.27
CA ASP A 17 20.20 -37.94 7.61
C ASP A 17 19.92 -36.89 6.52
N LEU A 18 20.94 -36.50 5.74
CA LEU A 18 20.78 -35.57 4.61
C LEU A 18 19.83 -36.10 3.54
N GLN A 19 19.61 -37.42 3.47
CA GLN A 19 18.65 -38.01 2.53
C GLN A 19 17.21 -37.55 2.79
N GLN A 20 16.85 -37.24 4.04
CA GLN A 20 15.49 -36.83 4.41
C GLN A 20 15.09 -35.46 3.82
N ILE A 21 16.08 -34.59 3.57
CA ILE A 21 15.87 -33.23 3.04
C ILE A 21 15.27 -33.27 1.62
N LYS A 22 15.63 -34.29 0.84
CA LYS A 22 15.26 -34.42 -0.57
C LYS A 22 13.74 -34.40 -0.76
N SER A 23 13.01 -35.20 0.02
CA SER A 23 11.54 -35.27 -0.06
C SER A 23 10.87 -33.93 0.21
N SER A 24 11.33 -33.21 1.25
CA SER A 24 10.82 -31.88 1.59
C SER A 24 11.08 -30.85 0.49
N ILE A 25 12.28 -30.84 -0.10
CA ILE A 25 12.61 -29.94 -1.20
C ILE A 25 11.69 -30.20 -2.40
N TRP A 26 11.55 -31.46 -2.84
CA TRP A 26 10.71 -31.78 -4.00
C TRP A 26 9.25 -31.38 -3.79
N SER A 27 8.71 -31.66 -2.60
CA SER A 27 7.33 -31.32 -2.27
C SER A 27 7.11 -29.80 -2.28
N THR A 28 7.97 -29.03 -1.60
CA THR A 28 7.86 -27.57 -1.58
C THR A 28 8.06 -26.96 -2.96
N SER A 29 9.05 -27.41 -3.73
CA SER A 29 9.26 -26.94 -5.11
C SER A 29 8.04 -27.15 -5.99
N LYS A 30 7.39 -28.32 -5.90
CA LYS A 30 6.16 -28.61 -6.66
C LYS A 30 5.03 -27.66 -6.29
N ILE A 31 4.83 -27.39 -4.99
CA ILE A 31 3.81 -26.45 -4.52
C ILE A 31 4.11 -25.04 -5.03
N SER A 32 5.35 -24.57 -4.91
CA SER A 32 5.75 -23.24 -5.37
C SER A 32 5.55 -23.06 -6.89
N ILE A 33 5.95 -24.05 -7.70
CA ILE A 33 5.75 -24.03 -9.15
C ILE A 33 4.26 -23.97 -9.48
N ASN A 34 3.45 -24.82 -8.85
CA ASN A 34 2.01 -24.85 -9.07
C ASN A 34 1.34 -23.52 -8.69
N ALA A 35 1.72 -22.94 -7.55
CA ALA A 35 1.21 -21.64 -7.11
C ALA A 35 1.51 -20.53 -8.14
N LEU A 36 2.73 -20.52 -8.70
CA LEU A 36 3.12 -19.58 -9.76
C LEU A 36 2.32 -19.77 -11.05
N LEU A 37 2.06 -21.02 -11.46
CA LEU A 37 1.25 -21.31 -12.65
C LEU A 37 -0.20 -20.82 -12.49
N ILE A 38 -0.78 -21.05 -11.31
CA ILE A 38 -2.14 -20.58 -10.98
C ILE A 38 -2.17 -19.05 -10.95
N LEU A 39 -1.21 -18.41 -10.27
CA LEU A 39 -1.12 -16.95 -10.21
C LEU A 39 -1.00 -16.32 -11.60
N LYS A 40 -0.15 -16.89 -12.47
CA LYS A 40 -0.04 -16.46 -13.88
C LYS A 40 -1.40 -16.53 -14.58
N SER A 41 -2.12 -17.63 -14.41
CA SER A 41 -3.42 -17.84 -15.05
C SER A 41 -4.50 -16.89 -14.52
N MET A 42 -4.49 -16.62 -13.21
CA MET A 42 -5.34 -15.61 -12.58
C MET A 42 -5.04 -14.22 -13.15
N LEU A 43 -3.78 -13.80 -13.22
CA LEU A 43 -3.40 -12.49 -13.75
C LEU A 43 -3.76 -12.32 -15.23
N LEU A 44 -3.59 -13.37 -16.05
CA LEU A 44 -3.96 -13.32 -17.47
C LEU A 44 -5.46 -13.17 -17.70
N THR A 45 -6.29 -13.68 -16.79
CA THR A 45 -7.75 -13.64 -16.89
C THR A 45 -8.39 -12.51 -16.08
N LEU A 46 -7.59 -11.82 -15.26
CA LEU A 46 -8.04 -10.72 -14.40
C LEU A 46 -8.56 -9.57 -15.26
N LYS A 47 -9.81 -9.16 -15.00
CA LYS A 47 -10.43 -7.99 -15.61
C LYS A 47 -10.47 -6.85 -14.61
N VAL A 48 -9.77 -5.77 -14.93
CA VAL A 48 -9.77 -4.56 -14.10
C VAL A 48 -11.05 -3.77 -14.35
N ASN A 49 -11.77 -3.43 -13.27
CA ASN A 49 -12.91 -2.52 -13.36
C ASN A 49 -12.43 -1.07 -13.17
N GLU A 50 -11.93 -0.49 -14.25
CA GLU A 50 -11.37 0.87 -14.25
C GLU A 50 -12.38 1.92 -13.77
N LYS A 51 -13.66 1.77 -14.13
CA LYS A 51 -14.71 2.71 -13.73
C LYS A 51 -14.90 2.71 -12.21
N GLN A 52 -14.95 1.53 -11.60
CA GLN A 52 -15.07 1.41 -10.16
C GLN A 52 -13.80 1.87 -9.45
N MET A 53 -12.61 1.52 -9.97
CA MET A 53 -11.34 1.99 -9.43
C MET A 53 -11.26 3.52 -9.42
N LYS A 54 -11.57 4.16 -10.56
CA LYS A 54 -11.60 5.62 -10.69
C LYS A 54 -12.61 6.26 -9.74
N LYS A 55 -13.82 5.69 -9.64
CA LYS A 55 -14.85 6.18 -8.71
C LYS A 55 -14.36 6.14 -7.26
N VAL A 56 -13.69 5.06 -6.85
CA VAL A 56 -13.14 4.92 -5.50
C VAL A 56 -12.03 5.94 -5.26
N THR A 57 -11.11 6.12 -6.21
CA THR A 57 -10.04 7.12 -6.09
C THR A 57 -10.59 8.54 -5.99
N GLU A 58 -11.61 8.89 -6.78
CA GLU A 58 -12.24 10.23 -6.74
C GLU A 58 -13.05 10.47 -5.46
N SER A 59 -13.62 9.41 -4.88
CA SER A 59 -14.35 9.50 -3.60
C SER A 59 -13.44 9.55 -2.39
N SER A 60 -12.17 9.18 -2.56
CA SER A 60 -11.18 9.19 -1.48
C SER A 60 -10.57 10.58 -1.30
N ASN A 61 -10.14 10.89 -0.09
CA ASN A 61 -9.47 12.16 0.21
C ASN A 61 -7.94 12.08 -0.01
N LEU A 62 -7.45 11.19 -0.87
CA LEU A 62 -6.02 10.96 -1.10
C LEU A 62 -5.28 12.23 -1.56
N ILE A 63 -5.96 13.09 -2.34
CA ILE A 63 -5.42 14.37 -2.82
C ILE A 63 -5.03 15.33 -1.68
N ALA A 64 -5.51 15.12 -0.44
CA ALA A 64 -5.11 15.92 0.71
C ALA A 64 -3.61 15.78 1.02
N LEU A 65 -3.02 14.60 0.78
CA LEU A 65 -1.59 14.38 0.95
C LEU A 65 -0.80 15.18 -0.09
N ASP A 66 -1.19 15.10 -1.37
CA ASP A 66 -0.55 15.85 -2.45
C ASP A 66 -0.57 17.37 -2.18
N ILE A 67 -1.68 17.88 -1.65
CA ILE A 67 -1.80 19.29 -1.23
C ILE A 67 -0.81 19.60 -0.10
N ALA A 68 -0.72 18.74 0.92
CA ALA A 68 0.20 18.96 2.04
C ALA A 68 1.67 18.95 1.57
N GLU A 69 2.04 17.99 0.71
CA GLU A 69 3.39 17.89 0.13
C GLU A 69 3.73 19.10 -0.73
N LYS A 70 2.77 19.56 -1.55
CA LYS A 70 2.99 20.74 -2.39
C LYS A 70 3.25 22.00 -1.56
N LEU A 71 2.52 22.19 -0.48
CA LEU A 71 2.71 23.32 0.44
C LEU A 71 4.06 23.25 1.18
N VAL A 72 4.55 22.03 1.48
CA VAL A 72 5.89 21.84 2.07
C VAL A 72 6.97 22.22 1.06
N GLN A 73 6.81 21.85 -0.20
CA GLN A 73 7.72 22.27 -1.28
C GLN A 73 7.75 23.80 -1.45
N GLU A 74 6.65 24.50 -1.15
CA GLU A 74 6.56 25.96 -1.17
C GLU A 74 7.11 26.63 0.11
N GLY A 75 7.69 25.85 1.04
CA GLY A 75 8.40 26.36 2.21
C GLY A 75 7.56 26.43 3.49
N ILE A 76 6.32 25.92 3.48
CA ILE A 76 5.46 25.93 4.68
C ILE A 76 5.83 24.71 5.57
N PRO A 77 6.04 24.89 6.89
CA PRO A 77 6.37 23.77 7.78
C PRO A 77 5.29 22.67 7.76
N PHE A 78 5.71 21.41 7.77
CA PHE A 78 4.82 20.25 7.69
C PHE A 78 3.66 20.28 8.71
N ARG A 79 3.93 20.74 9.94
CA ARG A 79 2.90 20.84 10.99
C ARG A 79 1.74 21.77 10.57
N VAL A 80 2.04 22.81 9.81
CA VAL A 80 1.07 23.78 9.30
C VAL A 80 0.34 23.19 8.10
N THR A 81 1.06 22.60 7.15
CA THR A 81 0.45 22.00 5.95
C THR A 81 -0.47 20.82 6.29
N HIS A 82 -0.08 19.97 7.25
CA HIS A 82 -0.91 18.88 7.75
C HIS A 82 -2.19 19.39 8.44
N LYS A 83 -2.12 20.50 9.18
CA LYS A 83 -3.33 21.14 9.74
C LYS A 83 -4.26 21.64 8.65
N ILE A 84 -3.72 22.33 7.63
CA ILE A 84 -4.50 22.84 6.48
C ILE A 84 -5.17 21.68 5.74
N ALA A 85 -4.42 20.62 5.42
CA ALA A 85 -4.95 19.43 4.76
C ALA A 85 -6.04 18.74 5.60
N GLY A 86 -5.84 18.60 6.92
CA GLY A 86 -6.85 18.06 7.83
C GLY A 86 -8.15 18.88 7.85
N SER A 87 -8.04 20.22 7.88
CA SER A 87 -9.21 21.11 7.80
C SER A 87 -9.93 20.99 6.45
N LEU A 88 -9.20 20.84 5.33
CA LEU A 88 -9.79 20.62 4.01
C LEU A 88 -10.55 19.28 3.94
N VAL A 89 -9.99 18.21 4.50
CA VAL A 89 -10.65 16.90 4.60
C VAL A 89 -11.93 17.00 5.43
N GLN A 90 -11.89 17.70 6.57
CA GLN A 90 -13.06 17.90 7.41
C GLN A 90 -14.16 18.70 6.70
N LEU A 91 -13.80 19.76 5.97
CA LEU A 91 -14.74 20.54 5.16
C LEU A 91 -15.37 19.72 4.03
N ALA A 92 -14.56 18.91 3.33
CA ALA A 92 -15.04 17.99 2.30
C ALA A 92 -16.03 16.97 2.87
N HIS A 93 -15.74 16.42 4.04
CA HIS A 93 -16.60 15.47 4.73
C HIS A 93 -17.96 16.08 5.11
N ILE A 94 -17.96 17.26 5.74
CA ILE A 94 -19.20 17.98 6.12
C ILE A 94 -20.02 18.34 4.88
N SER A 95 -19.36 18.78 3.81
CA SER A 95 -20.02 19.23 2.58
C SER A 95 -20.47 18.08 1.67
N LYS A 96 -20.12 16.82 2.00
CA LYS A 96 -20.34 15.61 1.18
C LYS A 96 -19.86 15.79 -0.26
N LYS A 97 -18.78 16.55 -0.45
CA LYS A 97 -18.16 16.83 -1.75
C LYS A 97 -16.70 16.40 -1.71
N PRO A 98 -16.17 15.83 -2.80
CA PRO A 98 -14.74 15.54 -2.88
C PRO A 98 -13.94 16.84 -2.84
N ILE A 99 -12.70 16.77 -2.36
CA ILE A 99 -11.79 17.93 -2.23
C ILE A 99 -11.65 18.68 -3.57
N SER A 100 -11.61 17.96 -4.69
CA SER A 100 -11.52 18.54 -6.04
C SER A 100 -12.71 19.41 -6.45
N LYS A 101 -13.84 19.36 -5.72
CA LYS A 101 -15.06 20.15 -5.98
C LYS A 101 -15.32 21.23 -4.92
N LEU A 102 -14.35 21.50 -4.03
CA LEU A 102 -14.43 22.61 -3.09
C LEU A 102 -14.24 23.94 -3.82
N THR A 103 -14.96 24.98 -3.39
CA THR A 103 -14.83 26.31 -4.03
C THR A 103 -13.59 27.04 -3.50
N PRO A 104 -13.01 27.98 -4.28
CA PRO A 104 -11.88 28.79 -3.83
C PRO A 104 -12.17 29.58 -2.53
N SER A 105 -13.44 29.90 -2.30
CA SER A 105 -13.93 30.56 -1.10
C SER A 105 -13.82 29.67 0.16
N ASP A 106 -14.00 28.36 0.01
CA ASP A 106 -13.89 27.40 1.11
C ASP A 106 -12.42 27.13 1.47
N ILE A 107 -11.54 27.13 0.46
CA ILE A 107 -10.09 26.98 0.63
C ILE A 107 -9.50 28.19 1.37
N LYS A 108 -9.95 29.41 1.07
CA LYS A 108 -9.50 30.61 1.80
C LYS A 108 -9.86 30.57 3.28
N LYS A 109 -11.00 29.97 3.65
CA LYS A 109 -11.42 29.83 5.06
C LYS A 109 -10.50 28.90 5.86
N SER A 110 -10.02 27.80 5.27
CA SER A 110 -9.10 26.88 5.95
C SER A 110 -7.70 27.47 6.13
N VAL A 111 -7.26 28.34 5.22
CA VAL A 111 -5.98 29.06 5.33
C VAL A 111 -6.06 30.22 6.33
N SER A 112 -7.16 30.95 6.41
CA SER A 112 -7.31 32.12 7.30
C SER A 112 -7.25 31.82 8.81
N GLY A 113 -7.54 30.57 9.21
CA GLY A 113 -7.43 30.12 10.61
C GLY A 113 -6.02 29.66 11.01
N THR A 114 -5.12 29.51 10.03
CA THR A 114 -3.79 28.95 10.24
C THR A 114 -2.76 30.07 10.10
N LYS A 115 -2.59 30.89 11.14
CA LYS A 115 -1.45 31.82 11.21
C LYS A 115 -0.16 30.98 11.12
N VAL A 116 0.62 31.23 10.08
CA VAL A 116 2.06 30.93 10.05
C VAL A 116 2.75 31.85 11.05
#